data_AF-A0A2W0AMU7-F1
#
_entry.id   AF-A0A2W0AMU7-F1
#
_cell.length_a   1.000
_cell.length_b   1.000
_cell.length_c   1.000
_cell.angle_alpha   90.00
_cell.angle_beta   90.00
_cell.angle_gamma   90.00
#
_symmetry.space_group_name_H-M   'P 1'
#
loop_
_entity.id
_entity.type
_entity.pdbx_description
1 polymer ?
#
loop_
_entity_poly.entity_id
_entity_poly.type
_entity_poly.pdbx_seq_one_letter_code
_entity_poly.pdbx_strand_id
1 'polypeptide(L)'
;LPNPHILIRPFVRREAVLSSKIEGTQATLGELLAAEAGATVDRSPDDLREVGNYVVALEHGISRLKKLPLCVRLARELHEKLMTGVRGHRAAPGQFRKIQNWIGKPGSTIATASYMPPPPGEIEPCLAAWEGFMHESAPPQYSPITKPDFDQVSELSKTSVLRNPAPQLFDRTVPPGKRPADLTATPRASRATSPLFPMV
;
A
#
# COMPACT_ATOMS: atom_id res chain seq x y z
N LEU A 1 2.03 -11.61 -36.78
CA LEU A 1 3.32 -11.11 -36.25
C LEU A 1 4.14 -12.27 -35.71
N PRO A 2 5.44 -12.40 -36.06
CA PRO A 2 6.27 -13.55 -35.71
C PRO A 2 6.57 -13.70 -34.21
N ASN A 3 6.51 -12.61 -33.44
CA ASN A 3 6.62 -12.65 -31.98
C ASN A 3 5.79 -11.52 -31.33
N PRO A 4 4.59 -11.80 -30.77
CA PRO A 4 3.74 -10.79 -30.14
C PRO A 4 4.36 -10.18 -28.87
N HIS A 5 5.33 -10.85 -28.24
CA HIS A 5 5.98 -10.33 -27.03
C HIS A 5 6.81 -9.06 -27.27
N ILE A 6 7.25 -8.82 -28.51
CA ILE A 6 7.97 -7.58 -28.88
C ILE A 6 7.06 -6.36 -28.69
N LEU A 7 5.76 -6.50 -28.96
CA LEU A 7 4.81 -5.41 -28.79
C LEU A 7 4.32 -5.30 -27.34
N ILE A 8 4.15 -6.42 -26.63
CA ILE A 8 3.53 -6.41 -25.30
C ILE A 8 4.49 -5.90 -24.21
N ARG A 9 5.79 -6.22 -24.31
CA ARG A 9 6.78 -5.90 -23.26
C ARG A 9 6.92 -4.40 -22.96
N PRO A 10 6.96 -3.49 -23.95
CA PRO A 10 6.96 -2.05 -23.68
C PRO A 10 5.70 -1.57 -22.95
N PHE A 11 4.52 -2.11 -23.26
CA PHE A 11 3.27 -1.74 -22.58
C PHE A 11 3.28 -2.17 -21.11
N VAL A 12 3.76 -3.38 -20.82
CA VAL A 12 3.90 -3.87 -19.43
C VAL A 12 4.79 -2.94 -18.61
N ARG A 13 5.92 -2.50 -19.16
CA ARG A 13 6.85 -1.59 -18.48
C ARG A 13 6.30 -0.19 -18.33
N ARG A 14 5.62 0.32 -19.36
CA ARG A 14 4.94 1.61 -19.29
C ARG A 14 3.86 1.61 -18.23
N GLU A 15 3.05 0.55 -18.17
CA GLU A 15 2.03 0.38 -17.13
C GLU A 15 2.68 0.35 -15.75
N ALA A 16 3.71 -0.47 -15.56
CA ALA A 16 4.44 -0.56 -14.28
C ALA A 16 4.94 0.81 -13.78
N VAL A 17 5.48 1.65 -14.66
CA VAL A 17 5.92 3.00 -14.33
C VAL A 17 4.74 3.89 -13.95
N LEU A 18 3.65 3.86 -14.73
CA LEU A 18 2.46 4.68 -14.46
C LEU A 18 1.75 4.28 -13.16
N SER A 19 1.57 2.99 -12.92
CA SER A 19 0.96 2.47 -11.69
C SER A 19 1.87 2.70 -10.49
N SER A 20 3.20 2.61 -10.63
CA SER A 20 4.08 2.92 -9.50
C SER A 20 4.16 4.43 -9.21
N LYS A 21 3.90 5.28 -10.20
CA LYS A 21 3.89 6.74 -10.02
C LYS A 21 2.74 7.21 -9.13
N ILE A 22 1.57 6.58 -9.21
CA ILE A 22 0.45 6.89 -8.31
C ILE A 22 0.77 6.51 -6.84
N GLU A 23 1.70 5.57 -6.64
CA GLU A 23 2.21 5.14 -5.34
C GLU A 23 3.35 6.02 -4.80
N GLY A 24 3.80 7.01 -5.59
CA GLY A 24 4.82 7.97 -5.19
C GLY A 24 6.23 7.67 -5.71
N THR A 25 6.43 6.60 -6.49
CA THR A 25 7.74 6.36 -7.15
C THR A 25 8.03 7.44 -8.19
N GLN A 26 9.30 7.79 -8.35
CA GLN A 26 9.75 8.87 -9.25
C GLN A 26 10.51 8.35 -10.48
N ALA A 27 10.42 7.05 -10.79
CA ALA A 27 11.12 6.45 -11.92
C ALA A 27 10.41 6.74 -13.27
N THR A 28 11.19 6.85 -14.33
CA THR A 28 10.72 6.97 -15.71
C THR A 28 10.92 5.67 -16.49
N LEU A 29 10.22 5.52 -17.63
CA LEU A 29 10.41 4.37 -18.52
C LEU A 29 11.84 4.28 -19.07
N GLY A 30 12.45 5.41 -19.42
CA GLY A 30 13.82 5.44 -19.92
C GLY A 30 14.83 4.97 -18.88
N GLU A 31 14.71 5.42 -17.63
CA GLU A 31 15.58 4.99 -16.53
C GLU A 31 15.41 3.50 -16.21
N LEU A 32 14.17 3.00 -16.22
CA LEU A 32 13.91 1.57 -16.04
C LEU A 32 14.60 0.75 -17.13
N LEU A 33 14.41 1.11 -18.40
CA LEU A 33 15.01 0.40 -19.54
C LEU A 33 16.54 0.48 -19.52
N ALA A 34 17.09 1.64 -19.18
CA ALA A 34 18.54 1.83 -19.05
C ALA A 34 19.11 0.97 -17.92
N ALA A 35 18.43 0.91 -16.76
CA ALA A 35 18.82 0.04 -15.65
C ALA A 35 18.72 -1.45 -16.01
N GLU A 36 17.65 -1.88 -16.72
CA GLU A 36 17.51 -3.25 -17.24
C GLU A 36 18.66 -3.62 -18.21
N ALA A 37 19.16 -2.64 -18.97
CA ALA A 37 20.30 -2.80 -19.88
C ALA A 37 21.67 -2.75 -19.18
N GLY A 38 21.71 -2.59 -17.86
CA GLY A 38 22.95 -2.52 -17.07
C GLY A 38 23.62 -1.14 -17.09
N ALA A 39 22.95 -0.11 -17.59
CA ALA A 39 23.46 1.27 -17.51
C ALA A 39 23.29 1.82 -16.10
N THR A 40 24.22 2.68 -15.70
CA THR A 40 24.08 3.45 -14.45
C THR A 40 23.11 4.60 -14.69
N VAL A 41 22.12 4.76 -13.81
CA VAL A 41 21.13 5.83 -13.85
C VAL A 41 21.10 6.57 -12.52
N ASP A 42 20.89 7.88 -12.56
CA ASP A 42 20.75 8.74 -11.37
C ASP A 42 19.31 8.68 -10.82
N ARG A 43 18.85 7.46 -10.51
CA ARG A 43 17.53 7.21 -9.93
C ARG A 43 17.69 6.35 -8.68
N SER A 44 16.83 6.58 -7.69
CA SER A 44 16.79 5.76 -6.48
C SER A 44 16.68 4.27 -6.84
N PRO A 45 17.61 3.42 -6.37
CA PRO A 45 17.53 1.97 -6.56
C PRO A 45 16.25 1.37 -5.99
N ASP A 46 15.69 1.95 -4.93
CA ASP A 46 14.43 1.50 -4.33
C ASP A 46 13.24 1.78 -5.26
N ASP A 47 13.20 2.95 -5.91
CA ASP A 47 12.13 3.29 -6.88
C ASP A 47 12.20 2.36 -8.10
N LEU A 48 13.40 2.15 -8.64
CA LEU A 48 13.60 1.22 -9.76
C LEU A 48 13.20 -0.21 -9.40
N ARG A 49 13.53 -0.66 -8.18
CA ARG A 49 13.14 -1.99 -7.69
C ARG A 49 11.63 -2.11 -7.51
N GLU A 50 10.96 -1.07 -7.02
CA GLU A 50 9.50 -1.08 -6.88
C GLU A 50 8.80 -1.21 -8.25
N VAL A 51 9.27 -0.49 -9.26
CA VAL A 51 8.78 -0.61 -10.65
C VAL A 51 9.14 -1.98 -11.24
N GLY A 52 10.36 -2.45 -11.04
CA GLY A 52 10.81 -3.77 -11.52
C GLY A 52 9.98 -4.91 -10.93
N ASN A 53 9.69 -4.85 -9.62
CA ASN A 53 8.81 -5.82 -8.96
C ASN A 53 7.39 -5.80 -9.54
N TYR A 54 6.90 -4.64 -9.97
CA TYR A 54 5.60 -4.54 -10.65
C TYR A 54 5.62 -5.27 -11.99
N VAL A 55 6.67 -5.07 -12.80
CA VAL A 55 6.85 -5.81 -14.06
C VAL A 55 6.85 -7.33 -13.81
N VAL A 56 7.63 -7.78 -12.82
CA VAL A 56 7.74 -9.20 -12.44
C VAL A 56 6.39 -9.76 -11.96
N ALA A 57 5.66 -9.01 -11.13
CA ALA A 57 4.35 -9.41 -10.66
C ALA A 57 3.35 -9.53 -11.81
N LEU A 58 3.28 -8.52 -12.69
CA LEU A 58 2.33 -8.50 -13.80
C LEU A 58 2.60 -9.65 -14.79
N GLU A 59 3.86 -9.89 -15.16
CA GLU A 59 4.23 -11.00 -16.04
C GLU A 59 3.92 -12.37 -15.39
N HIS A 60 4.16 -12.50 -14.08
CA HIS A 60 3.76 -13.70 -13.33
C HIS A 60 2.25 -13.90 -13.36
N GLY A 61 1.46 -12.85 -13.10
CA GLY A 61 0.00 -12.91 -13.11
C GLY A 61 -0.55 -13.40 -14.45
N ILE A 62 -0.10 -12.79 -15.55
CA ILE A 62 -0.49 -13.18 -16.91
C ILE A 62 -0.16 -14.65 -17.19
N SER A 63 1.01 -15.12 -16.75
CA SER A 63 1.40 -16.52 -16.89
C SER A 63 0.52 -17.47 -16.06
N ARG A 64 0.23 -17.09 -14.81
CA ARG A 64 -0.58 -17.89 -13.88
C ARG A 64 -2.03 -18.00 -14.29
N LEU A 65 -2.60 -16.97 -14.92
CA LEU A 65 -3.97 -16.96 -15.42
C LEU A 65 -4.28 -18.09 -16.42
N LYS A 66 -3.25 -18.67 -17.05
CA LYS A 66 -3.41 -19.88 -17.90
C LYS A 66 -3.77 -21.15 -17.12
N LYS A 67 -3.58 -21.15 -15.80
CA LYS A 67 -3.74 -22.32 -14.92
C LYS A 67 -4.62 -22.06 -13.70
N LEU A 68 -4.87 -20.79 -13.38
CA LEU A 68 -5.53 -20.36 -12.15
C LEU A 68 -6.47 -19.21 -12.51
N PRO A 69 -7.78 -19.28 -12.23
CA PRO A 69 -8.66 -18.11 -12.38
C PRO A 69 -8.20 -16.94 -11.52
N LEU A 70 -8.72 -15.76 -11.80
CA LEU A 70 -8.52 -14.59 -10.94
C LEU A 70 -9.14 -14.86 -9.56
N CYS A 71 -8.29 -15.05 -8.56
CA CYS A 71 -8.69 -15.44 -7.21
C CYS A 71 -7.79 -14.78 -6.16
N VAL A 72 -8.20 -14.87 -4.90
CA VAL A 72 -7.45 -14.34 -3.74
C VAL A 72 -6.07 -14.98 -3.65
N ARG A 73 -5.93 -16.26 -4.02
CA ARG A 73 -4.61 -16.92 -4.09
C ARG A 73 -3.69 -16.21 -5.09
N LEU A 74 -4.18 -15.87 -6.28
CA LEU A 74 -3.40 -15.15 -7.27
C LEU A 74 -3.03 -13.75 -6.75
N ALA A 75 -3.97 -13.02 -6.18
CA ALA A 75 -3.72 -11.70 -5.59
C ALA A 75 -2.59 -11.73 -4.54
N ARG A 76 -2.58 -12.77 -3.69
CA ARG A 76 -1.52 -12.99 -2.70
C ARG A 76 -0.16 -13.30 -3.32
N GLU A 77 -0.11 -14.16 -4.36
CA GLU A 77 1.14 -14.43 -5.11
C GLU A 77 1.71 -13.14 -5.74
N LEU A 78 0.84 -12.27 -6.26
CA LEU A 78 1.26 -10.98 -6.82
C LEU A 78 1.75 -10.01 -5.75
N HIS A 79 1.05 -9.93 -4.63
CA HIS A 79 1.44 -9.10 -3.49
C HIS A 79 2.84 -9.47 -2.97
N GLU A 80 3.14 -10.77 -2.85
CA GLU A 80 4.47 -11.24 -2.44
C GLU A 80 5.59 -10.70 -3.36
N LYS A 81 5.38 -10.82 -4.69
CA LYS A 81 6.34 -10.32 -5.69
C LYS A 81 6.50 -8.81 -5.62
N LEU A 82 5.39 -8.08 -5.52
CA LEU A 82 5.40 -6.62 -5.41
C LEU A 82 6.24 -6.11 -4.23
N MET A 83 6.25 -6.87 -3.13
CA MET A 83 6.86 -6.48 -1.85
C MET A 83 8.30 -6.97 -1.67
N THR A 84 8.88 -7.63 -2.66
CA THR A 84 10.22 -8.24 -2.53
C THR A 84 11.32 -7.17 -2.44
N GLY A 85 11.98 -7.04 -1.29
CA GLY A 85 13.17 -6.19 -1.14
C GLY A 85 12.94 -4.68 -1.31
N VAL A 86 11.70 -4.21 -1.08
CA VAL A 86 11.30 -2.79 -1.19
C VAL A 86 10.90 -2.23 0.17
N ARG A 87 10.58 -0.92 0.23
CA ARG A 87 10.21 -0.21 1.47
C ARG A 87 9.09 -0.91 2.25
N GLY A 88 8.15 -1.55 1.54
CA GLY A 88 7.04 -2.31 2.12
C GLY A 88 7.33 -3.75 2.55
N HIS A 89 8.55 -4.29 2.38
CA HIS A 89 8.82 -5.74 2.56
C HIS A 89 8.44 -6.33 3.93
N ARG A 90 8.30 -5.50 4.97
CA ARG A 90 7.90 -5.94 6.33
C ARG A 90 6.39 -6.06 6.51
N ALA A 91 5.59 -5.57 5.56
CA ALA A 91 4.13 -5.59 5.61
C ALA A 91 3.55 -6.96 5.18
N ALA A 92 4.12 -8.05 5.70
CA ALA A 92 3.70 -9.43 5.48
C ALA A 92 3.40 -9.77 4.00
N PRO A 93 4.44 -9.83 3.13
CA PRO A 93 4.29 -10.18 1.71
C PRO A 93 3.46 -11.46 1.52
N GLY A 94 2.46 -11.39 0.62
CA GLY A 94 1.57 -12.52 0.32
C GLY A 94 0.64 -12.98 1.45
N GLN A 95 0.52 -12.22 2.55
CA GLN A 95 -0.35 -12.53 3.68
C GLN A 95 -1.36 -11.41 3.93
N PHE A 96 -2.45 -11.73 4.61
CA PHE A 96 -3.39 -10.71 5.08
C PHE A 96 -2.79 -9.91 6.23
N ARG A 97 -3.16 -8.64 6.31
CA ARG A 97 -2.77 -7.77 7.42
C ARG A 97 -3.34 -8.32 8.72
N LYS A 98 -2.52 -8.28 9.78
CA LYS A 98 -2.94 -8.61 11.15
C LYS A 98 -3.25 -7.37 11.99
N ILE A 99 -2.92 -6.20 11.45
CA ILE A 99 -3.03 -4.90 12.11
C ILE A 99 -3.97 -4.04 11.27
N GLN A 100 -4.83 -3.28 11.94
CA GLN A 100 -5.73 -2.34 11.30
C GLN A 100 -4.96 -1.27 10.53
N ASN A 101 -5.27 -1.12 9.25
CA ASN A 101 -4.86 0.04 8.45
C ASN A 101 -5.97 1.10 8.44
N TRP A 102 -5.63 2.32 8.03
CA TRP A 102 -6.59 3.39 7.79
C TRP A 102 -6.08 4.30 6.69
N ILE A 103 -7.01 5.01 6.04
CA ILE A 103 -6.70 5.98 5.00
C ILE A 103 -7.09 7.36 5.51
N GLY A 104 -6.16 8.30 5.41
CA GLY A 104 -6.39 9.69 5.77
C GLY A 104 -5.26 10.58 5.28
N LYS A 105 -5.34 11.87 5.63
CA LYS A 105 -4.25 12.81 5.37
C LYS A 105 -2.96 12.36 6.09
N PRO A 106 -1.77 12.77 5.63
CA PRO A 106 -0.52 12.48 6.33
C PRO A 106 -0.62 12.88 7.81
N GLY A 107 -0.23 11.98 8.72
CA GLY A 107 -0.35 12.18 10.17
C GLY A 107 -1.75 11.91 10.76
N SER A 108 -2.70 11.42 9.95
CA SER A 108 -4.00 10.98 10.46
C SER A 108 -3.86 9.80 11.43
N THR A 109 -4.73 9.78 12.43
CA THR A 109 -4.88 8.68 13.38
C THR A 109 -6.11 7.86 13.01
N ILE A 110 -6.33 6.72 13.66
CA ILE A 110 -7.58 5.96 13.54
C ILE A 110 -8.80 6.86 13.79
N ALA A 111 -8.74 7.76 14.78
CA ALA A 111 -9.84 8.65 15.12
C ALA A 111 -10.08 9.79 14.10
N THR A 112 -9.07 10.10 13.28
CA THR A 112 -9.14 11.20 12.29
C THR A 112 -9.01 10.69 10.85
N ALA A 113 -9.13 9.38 10.65
CA ALA A 113 -9.09 8.75 9.34
C ALA A 113 -10.29 9.17 8.50
N SER A 114 -10.07 9.41 7.20
CA SER A 114 -11.18 9.65 6.27
C SER A 114 -11.89 8.36 5.87
N TYR A 115 -11.20 7.22 5.99
CA TYR A 115 -11.75 5.91 5.69
C TYR A 115 -11.06 4.82 6.53
N MET A 116 -11.88 3.88 7.01
CA MET A 116 -11.46 2.70 7.75
C MET A 116 -11.84 1.45 6.97
N PRO A 117 -10.87 0.73 6.38
CA PRO A 117 -11.11 -0.57 5.77
C PRO A 117 -11.59 -1.60 6.81
N PRO A 118 -12.16 -2.74 6.36
CA PRO A 118 -12.57 -3.84 7.23
C PRO A 118 -11.50 -4.22 8.27
N PRO A 119 -11.89 -4.68 9.48
CA PRO A 119 -10.93 -5.17 10.46
C PRO A 119 -10.23 -6.44 9.97
N PRO A 120 -9.03 -6.77 10.50
CA PRO A 120 -8.28 -7.97 10.09
C PRO A 120 -9.07 -9.28 10.07
N GLY A 121 -10.02 -9.45 11.00
CA GLY A 121 -10.87 -10.64 11.07
C GLY A 121 -11.95 -10.73 9.96
N GLU A 122 -12.23 -9.64 9.25
CA GLU A 122 -13.27 -9.58 8.22
C GLU A 122 -12.73 -9.62 6.78
N ILE A 123 -11.41 -9.50 6.61
CA ILE A 123 -10.76 -9.48 5.29
C ILE A 123 -11.08 -10.74 4.49
N GLU A 124 -10.98 -11.91 5.12
CA GLU A 124 -11.19 -13.20 4.45
C GLU A 124 -12.63 -13.32 3.91
N PRO A 125 -13.69 -13.09 4.70
CA PRO A 125 -15.05 -12.99 4.19
C PRO A 125 -15.24 -11.97 3.06
N CYS A 126 -14.69 -10.76 3.19
CA CYS A 126 -14.81 -9.72 2.16
C CYS A 126 -14.17 -10.14 0.83
N LEU A 127 -12.96 -10.71 0.88
CA LEU A 127 -12.24 -11.17 -0.30
C LEU A 127 -12.87 -12.43 -0.92
N ALA A 128 -13.48 -13.29 -0.11
CA ALA A 128 -14.27 -14.41 -0.63
C ALA A 128 -15.51 -13.93 -1.40
N ALA A 129 -16.20 -12.90 -0.90
CA ALA A 129 -17.31 -12.27 -1.61
C ALA A 129 -16.84 -11.60 -2.92
N TRP A 130 -15.70 -10.90 -2.89
CA TRP A 130 -15.09 -10.33 -4.10
C TRP A 130 -14.74 -11.40 -5.14
N GLU A 131 -14.11 -12.51 -4.73
CA GLU A 131 -13.80 -13.62 -5.64
C GLU A 131 -15.07 -14.24 -6.23
N GLY A 132 -16.12 -14.40 -5.42
CA GLY A 132 -17.44 -14.84 -5.88
C GLY A 132 -18.00 -13.91 -6.97
N PHE A 133 -18.02 -12.60 -6.69
CA PHE A 133 -18.49 -11.57 -7.62
C PHE A 133 -17.74 -11.59 -8.96
N MET A 134 -16.41 -11.74 -8.93
CA MET A 134 -15.58 -11.80 -10.16
C MET A 134 -15.90 -13.01 -11.05
N HIS A 135 -16.57 -14.04 -10.51
CA HIS A 135 -16.92 -15.27 -11.20
C HIS A 135 -18.42 -15.41 -11.46
N GLU A 136 -19.24 -14.42 -11.09
CA GLU A 136 -20.63 -14.39 -11.45
C GLU A 136 -20.79 -14.29 -12.98
N SER A 137 -21.57 -15.22 -13.55
CA SER A 137 -21.78 -15.30 -15.01
C SER A 137 -22.90 -14.39 -15.51
N ALA A 138 -23.67 -13.80 -14.59
CA ALA A 138 -24.69 -12.82 -14.93
C ALA A 138 -24.03 -11.46 -15.15
N PRO A 139 -24.36 -10.72 -16.23
CA PRO A 139 -23.90 -9.35 -16.35
C PRO A 139 -24.41 -8.57 -15.12
N PRO A 140 -23.54 -7.83 -14.41
CA PRO A 140 -24.00 -7.02 -13.29
C PRO A 140 -25.09 -6.09 -13.81
N GLN A 141 -26.22 -6.04 -13.12
CA GLN A 141 -27.19 -4.97 -13.33
C GLN A 141 -26.53 -3.68 -12.87
N TYR A 142 -25.87 -2.98 -13.79
CA TYR A 142 -25.26 -1.69 -13.50
C TYR A 142 -26.38 -0.70 -13.15
N SER A 143 -26.58 -0.46 -11.86
CA SER A 143 -26.95 0.88 -11.42
C SER A 143 -25.68 1.75 -11.55
N PRO A 144 -25.77 3.02 -11.95
CA PRO A 144 -24.59 3.87 -12.12
C PRO A 144 -23.76 3.87 -10.84
N ILE A 145 -22.56 3.30 -10.90
CA ILE A 145 -21.64 3.23 -9.77
C ILE A 145 -21.34 4.67 -9.35
N THR A 146 -21.77 5.02 -8.14
CA THR A 146 -21.34 6.28 -7.54
C THR A 146 -19.93 6.09 -6.96
N LYS A 147 -19.13 7.15 -7.00
CA LYS A 147 -17.73 7.25 -6.50
C LYS A 147 -17.36 6.37 -5.27
N PRO A 148 -18.20 6.20 -4.22
CA PRO A 148 -17.86 5.41 -3.04
C PRO A 148 -17.55 3.90 -3.26
N ASP A 149 -18.06 3.23 -4.29
CA ASP A 149 -17.83 1.78 -4.45
C ASP A 149 -16.40 1.45 -4.92
N PHE A 150 -15.71 2.41 -5.55
CA PHE A 150 -14.34 2.21 -6.05
C PHE A 150 -13.32 2.11 -4.91
N ASP A 151 -13.60 2.71 -3.75
CA ASP A 151 -12.69 2.75 -2.60
C ASP A 151 -12.58 1.38 -1.89
N GLN A 152 -13.53 0.46 -2.11
CA GLN A 152 -13.46 -0.90 -1.54
C GLN A 152 -12.36 -1.77 -2.20
N VAL A 153 -11.95 -1.44 -3.43
CA VAL A 153 -10.89 -2.19 -4.16
C VAL A 153 -9.48 -1.68 -3.81
N SER A 154 -9.38 -0.65 -2.97
CA SER A 154 -8.13 -0.03 -2.50
C SER A 154 -7.29 -0.92 -1.55
N GLU A 155 -7.81 -2.07 -1.11
CA GLU A 155 -7.18 -2.89 -0.05
C GLU A 155 -5.86 -3.57 -0.42
N LEU A 156 -5.47 -3.61 -1.70
CA LEU A 156 -4.25 -4.28 -2.17
C LEU A 156 -3.18 -3.33 -2.71
N SER A 157 -3.41 -2.01 -2.68
CA SER A 157 -2.41 -1.06 -3.15
C SER A 157 -1.31 -0.85 -2.09
N LYS A 158 -0.06 -0.65 -2.56
CA LYS A 158 1.05 -0.22 -1.70
C LYS A 158 0.75 1.11 -0.99
N THR A 159 -0.25 1.87 -1.46
CA THR A 159 -0.62 3.18 -0.94
C THR A 159 -1.00 3.13 0.53
N SER A 160 -1.63 2.03 0.98
CA SER A 160 -1.95 1.79 2.39
C SER A 160 -0.70 1.66 3.28
N VAL A 161 0.43 1.19 2.73
CA VAL A 161 1.69 0.99 3.46
C VAL A 161 2.52 2.28 3.50
N LEU A 162 2.41 3.14 2.48
CA LEU A 162 3.26 4.34 2.35
C LEU A 162 2.66 5.64 2.90
N ARG A 163 1.34 5.73 3.10
CA ARG A 163 0.73 6.96 3.68
C ARG A 163 0.61 6.96 5.18
N ASN A 164 1.01 5.88 5.83
CA ASN A 164 0.97 5.78 7.27
C ASN A 164 2.06 4.83 7.76
N PRO A 165 3.28 5.33 8.09
CA PRO A 165 4.15 4.53 8.91
C PRO A 165 3.38 4.28 10.21
N ALA A 166 3.07 3.02 10.50
CA ALA A 166 2.81 2.62 11.88
C ALA A 166 3.86 3.33 12.76
N PRO A 167 3.48 3.86 13.94
CA PRO A 167 4.36 4.69 14.73
C PRO A 167 5.68 3.97 14.81
N GLN A 168 6.73 4.59 14.25
CA GLN A 168 8.07 4.10 14.49
C GLN A 168 8.14 3.94 15.99
N LEU A 169 8.35 2.69 16.41
CA LEU A 169 8.67 2.37 17.78
C LEU A 169 9.73 3.40 18.17
N PHE A 170 9.34 4.34 19.02
CA PHE A 170 10.26 5.30 19.59
C PHE A 170 11.24 4.46 20.42
N ASP A 171 12.36 4.11 19.81
CA ASP A 171 13.53 3.69 20.54
C ASP A 171 14.71 4.48 20.01
N ARG A 172 14.95 5.63 20.68
CA ARG A 172 16.23 5.88 21.32
C ARG A 172 16.01 6.64 22.63
N THR A 173 16.52 6.07 23.71
CA THR A 173 16.74 6.63 25.06
C THR A 173 15.64 6.41 26.12
N VAL A 174 15.40 5.15 26.50
CA VAL A 174 14.98 4.83 27.88
C VAL A 174 15.89 3.71 28.43
N PRO A 175 16.72 3.97 29.46
CA PRO A 175 17.53 2.93 30.07
C PRO A 175 16.64 1.93 30.85
N PRO A 176 17.05 0.64 30.94
CA PRO A 176 16.17 -0.41 31.45
C PRO A 176 15.99 -0.28 32.97
N GLY A 177 14.74 -0.24 33.47
CA GLY A 177 14.53 -0.40 34.91
C GLY A 177 13.26 0.15 35.60
N LYS A 178 12.18 0.56 34.92
CA LYS A 178 10.94 0.97 35.64
C LYS A 178 9.67 0.39 35.00
N ARG A 179 8.85 -0.27 35.83
CA ARG A 179 7.53 -0.84 35.49
C ARG A 179 6.47 0.28 35.42
N PRO A 180 5.42 0.14 34.59
CA PRO A 180 4.37 1.16 34.45
C PRO A 180 3.33 1.01 35.56
N ALA A 181 3.61 1.59 36.72
CA ALA A 181 2.65 1.79 37.80
C ALA A 181 3.04 3.07 38.54
N ASP A 182 2.79 4.23 37.94
CA ASP A 182 2.90 5.54 38.61
C ASP A 182 2.27 6.70 37.81
N LEU A 183 1.21 6.43 37.03
CA LEU A 183 0.42 7.46 36.34
C LEU A 183 -0.92 7.69 37.05
N THR A 184 -0.89 7.97 38.35
CA THR A 184 -2.00 8.57 39.07
C THR A 184 -1.48 9.57 40.09
N ALA A 185 -1.25 10.82 39.66
CA ALA A 185 -1.14 11.95 40.57
C ALA A 185 -1.53 13.24 39.84
N THR A 186 -2.77 13.67 40.08
CA THR A 186 -3.23 15.06 39.91
C THR A 186 -2.37 15.99 40.78
N PRO A 187 -2.17 17.25 40.39
CA PRO A 187 -2.26 18.29 41.40
C PRO A 187 -3.12 19.49 40.99
N ARG A 188 -3.70 20.07 42.04
CA ARG A 188 -4.66 21.17 42.09
C ARG A 188 -3.93 22.53 42.02
N ALA A 189 -4.69 23.53 41.59
CA ALA A 189 -4.39 24.94 41.33
C ALA A 189 -3.45 25.74 42.26
N SER A 190 -2.82 26.78 41.69
CA SER A 190 -2.52 28.07 42.34
C SER A 190 -2.48 29.21 41.31
N ARG A 191 -3.09 30.35 41.65
CA ARG A 191 -3.27 31.58 40.85
C ARG A 191 -2.00 32.44 40.78
N ALA A 192 -1.80 33.20 39.70
CA ALA A 192 -1.93 34.68 39.67
C ALA A 192 -1.24 35.36 38.46
N THR A 193 -1.91 36.42 37.96
CA THR A 193 -1.43 37.62 37.24
C THR A 193 -0.97 37.57 35.77
N SER A 194 -1.85 38.12 34.91
CA SER A 194 -1.64 38.84 33.62
C SER A 194 -0.63 40.02 33.73
N PRO A 195 -0.26 40.79 32.66
CA PRO A 195 -0.94 40.97 31.36
C PRO A 195 -0.07 41.20 30.09
N LEU A 196 -0.79 41.42 28.98
CA LEU A 196 -0.49 42.19 27.75
C LEU A 196 -0.22 41.43 26.42
N PHE A 197 -1.22 41.55 25.54
CA PHE A 197 -1.24 41.51 24.05
C PHE A 197 -0.19 42.47 23.41
N PRO A 198 0.01 42.56 22.05
CA PRO A 198 -0.85 42.07 20.95
C PRO A 198 -0.18 41.41 19.73
N MET A 199 -1.08 40.93 18.84
CA MET A 199 -0.96 40.68 17.40
C MET A 199 -0.03 41.63 16.61
N VAL A 200 0.62 41.07 15.59
CA VAL A 200 0.42 41.41 14.16
C VAL A 200 0.42 40.10 13.38
#